data_AF-A0BZ10-F1
#
_entry.id   AF-A0BZ10-F1
#
_cell.length_a   1.000
_cell.length_b   1.000
_cell.length_c   1.000
_cell.angle_alpha   90.00
_cell.angle_beta   90.00
_cell.angle_gamma   90.00
#
_symmetry.space_group_name_H-M   'P 1'
#
loop_
_entity.id
_entity.type
_entity.pdbx_description
1 polymer ?
#
loop_
_entity_poly.entity_id
_entity_poly.type
_entity_poly.pdbx_seq_one_letter_code
_entity_poly.pdbx_strand_id
1 'polypeptide(L)'
;MNLEEILLHLFDKTLDSSSNDHLQTILASQAKIIQLKKENVTPTIIHQKSSIQKKLDTLDKKILNRDSLKSKRKSKNDNVFKTASQHENDNTQKFVINNNEDQKDQSLLKLQNKQLQTLIASLEFKQREKYLQNCNRIRQIQQEKEKLLENNTNLNEKQEKLNQRSQTLMQKQVILEKQEKQMQYQGLCIQQNQQEQQKNDELLNERREHMEGLQMKLNEFVSQLLNLANSKNKVENQLPIQFDAIEFLIQYILKERSILQSEQQYLRKFKQDVLNEKKHVLELKDQFS
;
A
#
# COMPACT_ATOMS: atom_id res chain seq x y z
N MET A 1 -25.77 -9.08 3.66
CA MET A 1 -24.88 -9.59 2.60
C MET A 1 -23.46 -9.18 2.93
N ASN A 2 -22.58 -10.15 3.14
CA ASN A 2 -21.15 -9.90 3.33
C ASN A 2 -20.51 -9.48 1.99
N LEU A 3 -19.38 -8.78 2.00
CA LEU A 3 -18.71 -8.27 0.78
C LEU A 3 -18.46 -9.39 -0.25
N GLU A 4 -18.13 -10.58 0.24
CA GLU A 4 -17.92 -11.79 -0.57
C GLU A 4 -19.19 -12.30 -1.26
N GLU A 5 -20.36 -12.15 -0.62
CA GLU A 5 -21.66 -12.54 -1.21
C GLU A 5 -22.09 -11.55 -2.30
N ILE A 6 -21.77 -10.27 -2.11
CA ILE A 6 -22.01 -9.21 -3.12
C ILE A 6 -21.11 -9.43 -4.33
N LEU A 7 -19.84 -9.79 -4.11
CA LEU A 7 -18.89 -10.09 -5.18
C LEU A 7 -19.28 -11.34 -5.96
N LEU A 8 -19.72 -12.42 -5.29
CA LEU A 8 -20.22 -13.62 -5.96
C LEU A 8 -21.45 -13.29 -6.83
N HIS A 9 -22.41 -12.56 -6.26
CA HIS A 9 -23.64 -12.22 -6.96
C HIS A 9 -23.38 -11.31 -8.17
N LEU A 10 -22.47 -10.33 -8.06
CA LEU A 10 -22.06 -9.50 -9.18
C LEU A 10 -21.34 -10.33 -10.26
N PHE A 11 -20.52 -11.30 -9.87
CA PHE A 11 -19.84 -12.19 -10.81
C PHE A 11 -20.82 -13.05 -11.62
N ASP A 12 -21.77 -13.72 -10.95
CA ASP A 12 -22.77 -14.57 -11.63
C ASP A 12 -23.61 -13.75 -12.61
N LYS A 13 -24.01 -12.53 -12.22
CA LYS A 13 -24.78 -11.62 -13.07
C LYS A 13 -23.99 -11.13 -14.29
N THR A 14 -22.67 -11.02 -14.17
CA THR A 14 -21.78 -10.65 -15.28
C THR A 14 -21.50 -11.83 -16.21
N LEU A 15 -21.57 -13.05 -15.66
CA LEU A 15 -21.43 -14.31 -16.40
C LEU A 15 -22.63 -14.54 -17.33
N ASP A 16 -23.85 -14.33 -16.82
CA ASP A 16 -25.10 -14.48 -17.57
C ASP A 16 -25.33 -13.41 -18.65
N SER A 17 -24.68 -12.25 -18.54
CA SER A 17 -24.84 -11.13 -19.49
C SER A 17 -23.75 -11.06 -20.58
N SER A 18 -22.73 -11.92 -20.49
CA SER A 18 -21.61 -11.96 -21.44
C SER A 18 -21.90 -12.95 -22.56
N SER A 19 -22.01 -12.47 -23.81
CA SER A 19 -22.16 -13.29 -25.03
C SER A 19 -20.86 -13.90 -25.56
N ASN A 20 -19.76 -13.81 -24.80
CA ASN A 20 -18.44 -14.29 -25.18
C ASN A 20 -18.08 -15.56 -24.38
N ASP A 21 -18.09 -16.71 -25.05
CA ASP A 21 -17.84 -18.04 -24.47
C ASP A 21 -16.50 -18.15 -23.74
N HIS A 22 -15.48 -17.43 -24.21
CA HIS A 22 -14.16 -17.45 -23.60
C HIS A 22 -14.15 -16.68 -22.27
N LEU A 23 -14.89 -15.56 -22.23
CA LEU A 23 -15.05 -14.77 -21.01
C LEU A 23 -15.87 -15.52 -19.96
N GLN A 24 -16.94 -16.21 -20.37
CA GLN A 24 -17.73 -17.07 -19.48
C GLN A 24 -16.88 -18.18 -18.86
N THR A 25 -16.00 -18.81 -19.65
CA THR A 25 -15.12 -19.88 -19.16
C THR A 25 -14.12 -19.36 -18.12
N ILE A 26 -13.53 -18.18 -18.36
CA ILE A 26 -12.59 -17.54 -17.42
C ILE A 26 -13.32 -17.12 -16.14
N LEU A 27 -14.51 -16.54 -16.24
CA LEU A 27 -15.29 -16.10 -15.09
C LEU A 27 -15.77 -17.29 -14.26
N ALA A 28 -16.21 -18.39 -14.89
CA ALA A 28 -16.63 -19.61 -14.19
C ALA A 28 -15.46 -20.28 -13.46
N SER A 29 -14.28 -20.28 -14.09
CA SER A 29 -13.02 -20.71 -13.47
C SER A 29 -12.69 -19.90 -12.21
N GLN A 30 -12.78 -18.57 -12.29
CA GLN A 30 -12.49 -17.70 -11.15
C GLN A 30 -13.52 -17.82 -10.01
N ALA A 31 -14.81 -17.95 -10.33
CA ALA A 31 -15.85 -18.20 -9.34
C ALA A 31 -15.58 -19.50 -8.56
N LYS A 32 -15.18 -20.57 -9.26
CA LYS A 32 -14.82 -21.86 -8.66
C LYS A 32 -13.60 -21.76 -7.74
N ILE A 33 -12.58 -20.96 -8.11
CA ILE A 33 -11.41 -20.70 -7.27
C ILE A 33 -11.79 -19.93 -6.00
N ILE A 34 -12.68 -18.95 -6.10
CA ILE A 34 -13.17 -18.18 -4.94
C ILE A 34 -13.96 -19.08 -3.98
N GLN A 35 -14.81 -19.96 -4.52
CA GLN A 35 -15.58 -20.92 -3.73
C GLN A 35 -14.68 -21.94 -3.01
N LEU A 36 -13.67 -22.48 -3.70
CA LEU A 36 -12.67 -23.36 -3.09
C LEU A 36 -11.83 -22.66 -2.01
N LYS A 37 -11.51 -21.38 -2.18
CA LYS A 37 -10.84 -20.59 -1.14
C LYS A 37 -11.74 -20.38 0.08
N LYS A 38 -13.04 -20.13 -0.12
CA LYS A 38 -14.02 -19.99 0.97
C LYS A 38 -14.14 -21.28 1.79
N GLU A 39 -14.20 -22.43 1.13
CA GLU A 39 -14.29 -23.76 1.77
C GLU A 39 -13.03 -24.15 2.57
N ASN A 40 -11.85 -23.68 2.15
CA ASN A 40 -10.59 -23.97 2.86
C ASN A 40 -10.29 -22.98 4.01
N VAL A 41 -10.77 -21.74 3.91
CA VAL A 41 -10.52 -20.69 4.91
C VAL A 41 -11.45 -20.85 6.13
N THR A 42 -12.69 -21.29 5.94
CA THR A 42 -13.66 -21.48 7.03
C THR A 42 -13.21 -22.46 8.13
N PRO A 43 -12.74 -23.69 7.83
CA PRO A 43 -12.28 -24.62 8.86
C PRO A 43 -10.99 -24.16 9.57
N THR A 44 -10.11 -23.48 8.84
CA THR A 44 -8.83 -22.98 9.39
C THR A 44 -9.06 -21.86 10.42
N ILE A 45 -9.98 -20.93 10.14
CA ILE A 45 -10.35 -19.85 11.07
C ILE A 45 -11.07 -20.39 12.30
N ILE A 46 -11.94 -21.39 12.14
CA ILE A 46 -12.65 -22.03 13.26
C ILE A 46 -11.66 -22.72 14.22
N HIS A 47 -10.67 -23.44 13.69
CA HIS A 47 -9.64 -24.08 14.51
C HIS A 47 -8.73 -23.07 15.23
N GLN A 48 -8.34 -21.97 14.57
CA GLN A 48 -7.54 -20.92 15.19
C GLN A 48 -8.31 -20.19 16.30
N LYS A 49 -9.59 -19.87 16.07
CA LYS A 49 -10.45 -19.22 17.08
C LYS A 49 -10.63 -20.09 18.33
N SER A 50 -10.83 -21.39 18.16
CA SER A 50 -10.89 -22.36 19.29
C SER A 50 -9.57 -22.41 20.07
N SER A 51 -8.43 -22.39 19.39
CA SER A 51 -7.11 -22.40 20.03
C SER A 51 -6.81 -21.11 20.80
N ILE A 52 -7.19 -19.96 20.25
CA ILE A 52 -7.07 -18.64 20.89
C ILE A 52 -7.99 -18.56 22.12
N GLN A 53 -9.22 -19.05 22.02
CA GLN A 53 -10.17 -19.06 23.14
C GLN A 53 -9.65 -19.90 24.32
N LYS A 54 -9.12 -21.10 24.06
CA LYS A 54 -8.50 -21.95 25.10
C LYS A 54 -7.32 -21.26 25.78
N LYS A 55 -6.51 -20.49 25.04
CA LYS A 55 -5.40 -19.71 25.60
C LYS A 55 -5.88 -18.55 26.46
N LEU A 56 -6.95 -17.86 26.07
CA LEU A 56 -7.59 -16.82 26.88
C LEU A 56 -8.11 -17.40 28.21
N ASP A 57 -8.85 -18.51 28.17
CA ASP A 57 -9.40 -19.14 29.37
C ASP A 57 -8.29 -19.57 30.36
N THR A 58 -7.12 -20.01 29.84
CA THR A 58 -5.95 -20.29 30.69
C THR A 58 -5.29 -19.04 31.27
N LEU A 59 -5.33 -17.90 30.58
CA LEU A 59 -4.82 -16.63 31.10
C LEU A 59 -5.74 -16.07 32.19
N ASP A 60 -7.05 -16.12 32.00
CA ASP A 60 -8.03 -15.68 33.00
C ASP A 60 -7.92 -16.49 34.29
N LYS A 61 -7.76 -17.82 34.20
CA LYS A 61 -7.49 -18.67 35.37
C LYS A 61 -6.18 -18.32 36.09
N LYS A 62 -5.14 -17.90 35.35
CA LYS A 62 -3.85 -17.47 35.93
C LYS A 62 -3.94 -16.10 36.60
N ILE A 63 -4.75 -15.18 36.06
CA ILE A 63 -4.99 -13.86 36.66
C ILE A 63 -5.79 -14.01 37.96
N LEU A 64 -6.85 -14.81 37.95
CA LEU A 64 -7.67 -15.10 39.14
C LEU A 64 -6.83 -15.68 40.30
N ASN A 65 -5.90 -16.58 39.99
CA ASN A 65 -4.97 -17.14 40.98
C ASN A 65 -3.94 -16.13 41.50
N ARG A 66 -3.55 -15.13 40.70
CA ARG A 66 -2.55 -14.12 41.09
C ARG A 66 -3.12 -13.09 42.06
N ASP A 67 -4.40 -12.76 41.97
CA ASP A 67 -5.07 -11.85 42.89
C ASP A 67 -5.35 -12.50 44.25
N SER A 68 -5.60 -13.81 44.29
CA SER A 68 -5.74 -14.57 45.54
C SER A 68 -4.45 -14.62 46.39
N LEU A 69 -3.28 -14.47 45.75
CA LEU A 69 -1.97 -14.50 46.42
C LEU A 69 -1.51 -13.12 46.93
N LYS A 70 -2.07 -12.02 46.41
CA LYS A 70 -1.72 -10.66 46.85
C LYS A 70 -2.43 -10.22 48.14
N SER A 71 -3.59 -10.80 48.48
CA SER A 71 -4.30 -10.43 49.72
C SER A 71 -3.66 -10.99 50.99
N LYS A 72 -2.82 -12.04 50.90
CA LYS A 72 -2.18 -12.68 52.08
C LYS A 72 -0.89 -12.01 52.58
N ARG A 73 -0.36 -10.96 51.91
CA ARG A 73 0.96 -10.37 52.25
C ARG A 73 0.94 -8.97 52.89
N LYS A 74 -0.23 -8.40 53.19
CA LYS A 74 -0.34 -7.09 53.89
C LYS A 74 -1.03 -7.24 55.25
N SER A 75 -0.36 -7.87 56.20
CA SER A 75 -0.72 -7.78 57.63
C SER A 75 0.49 -8.29 58.43
N LYS A 76 1.03 -7.42 59.29
CA LYS A 76 2.22 -7.56 60.16
C LYS A 76 3.43 -6.75 59.68
N ASN A 77 3.43 -5.46 60.01
CA ASN A 77 4.54 -4.79 60.70
C ASN A 77 4.20 -3.30 60.84
N ASP A 78 3.50 -2.97 61.93
CA ASP A 78 3.54 -1.64 62.52
C ASP A 78 3.62 -1.86 64.03
N ASN A 79 4.82 -1.67 64.60
CA ASN A 79 5.03 -1.07 65.92
C ASN A 79 6.51 -1.05 66.32
N VAL A 80 6.84 0.01 67.07
CA VAL A 80 8.01 0.21 67.95
C VAL A 80 9.28 0.79 67.29
N PHE A 81 9.48 2.11 67.45
CA PHE A 81 10.53 2.64 68.34
C PHE A 81 10.33 4.15 68.55
N LYS A 82 9.79 4.51 69.71
CA LYS A 82 9.87 5.84 70.32
C LYS A 82 10.26 5.61 71.78
N THR A 83 11.47 5.99 72.15
CA THR A 83 11.84 6.31 73.53
C THR A 83 12.84 7.45 73.51
N ALA A 84 12.34 8.62 73.88
CA ALA A 84 13.13 9.65 74.52
C ALA A 84 13.55 9.13 75.91
N SER A 85 14.76 9.47 76.37
CA SER A 85 15.05 9.55 77.80
C SER A 85 16.17 10.55 78.02
N GLN A 86 15.80 11.71 78.57
CA GLN A 86 16.66 12.53 79.40
C GLN A 86 16.99 11.73 80.67
N HIS A 87 18.23 11.79 81.12
CA HIS A 87 18.57 11.81 82.54
C HIS A 87 19.95 12.45 82.68
N GLU A 88 19.91 13.70 83.16
CA GLU A 88 20.98 14.25 83.98
C GLU A 88 21.16 13.36 85.21
N ASN A 89 22.40 13.06 85.55
CA ASN A 89 22.81 12.77 86.91
C ASN A 89 24.28 13.13 87.03
N ASP A 90 24.50 14.33 87.56
CA ASP A 90 25.69 14.66 88.32
C ASP A 90 25.86 13.64 89.44
N ASN A 91 26.90 12.83 89.34
CA ASN A 91 27.44 12.14 90.50
C ASN A 91 28.95 12.02 90.35
N THR A 92 29.62 13.08 90.78
CA THR A 92 31.06 13.14 91.01
C THR A 92 31.41 12.28 92.22
N GLN A 93 31.43 10.95 92.05
CA GLN A 93 32.06 10.07 93.02
C GLN A 93 33.59 10.22 92.91
N LYS A 94 34.16 11.05 93.79
CA LYS A 94 35.59 11.03 94.12
C LYS A 94 35.93 9.69 94.76
N PHE A 95 36.39 8.74 93.95
CA PHE A 95 37.19 7.63 94.46
C PHE A 95 38.57 8.18 94.83
N VAL A 96 38.89 8.16 96.13
CA VAL A 96 40.26 8.27 96.61
C VAL A 96 40.89 6.90 96.40
N ILE A 97 41.66 6.76 95.30
CA ILE A 97 42.48 5.58 95.03
C ILE A 97 43.93 5.92 95.36
N ASN A 98 44.61 4.92 95.91
CA ASN A 98 45.90 4.96 96.55
C ASN A 98 47.02 5.21 95.51
N ASN A 99 47.76 6.31 95.68
CA ASN A 99 48.58 6.98 94.66
C ASN A 99 49.91 6.30 94.25
N ASN A 100 49.95 4.99 93.93
CA ASN A 100 51.17 4.40 93.32
C ASN A 100 50.94 3.39 92.17
N GLU A 101 49.70 3.01 91.84
CA GLU A 101 49.40 2.18 90.65
C GLU A 101 48.54 2.91 89.59
N ASP A 102 47.77 3.93 89.96
CA ASP A 102 46.84 4.65 89.07
C ASP A 102 47.49 5.50 87.96
N GLN A 103 48.77 5.91 88.12
CA GLN A 103 49.45 6.70 87.08
C GLN A 103 49.80 5.88 85.83
N LYS A 104 50.06 4.57 86.00
CA LYS A 104 50.33 3.67 84.87
C LYS A 104 49.03 3.36 84.10
N ASP A 105 47.92 3.16 84.81
CA ASP A 105 46.63 2.92 84.17
C ASP A 105 46.08 4.17 83.48
N GLN A 106 46.22 5.35 84.10
CA GLN A 106 45.81 6.61 83.48
C GLN A 106 46.63 6.97 82.23
N SER A 107 47.91 6.60 82.18
CA SER A 107 48.75 6.79 81.00
C SER A 107 48.44 5.76 79.88
N LEU A 108 48.12 4.52 80.24
CA LEU A 108 47.65 3.49 79.31
C LEU A 108 46.31 3.85 78.67
N LEU A 109 45.35 4.34 79.47
CA LEU A 109 44.05 4.84 79.01
C LEU A 109 44.18 6.04 78.07
N LYS A 110 45.11 6.97 78.33
CA LYS A 110 45.41 8.09 77.42
C LYS A 110 46.00 7.61 76.09
N LEU A 111 46.88 6.60 76.13
CA LEU A 111 47.45 6.01 74.92
C LEU A 111 46.40 5.28 74.08
N GLN A 112 45.54 4.47 74.72
CA GLN A 112 44.42 3.80 74.05
C GLN A 112 43.41 4.79 73.46
N ASN A 113 43.06 5.86 74.18
CA ASN A 113 42.22 6.92 73.63
C ASN A 113 42.84 7.59 72.40
N LYS A 114 44.15 7.85 72.41
CA LYS A 114 44.86 8.39 71.25
C LYS A 114 44.85 7.41 70.07
N GLN A 115 45.01 6.11 70.32
CA GLN A 115 44.89 5.06 69.30
C GLN A 115 43.46 4.96 68.74
N LEU A 116 42.43 5.07 69.58
CA LEU A 116 41.04 5.09 69.13
C LEU A 116 40.71 6.35 68.32
N GLN A 117 41.18 7.53 68.74
CA GLN A 117 40.99 8.77 67.99
C GLN A 117 41.65 8.72 66.61
N THR A 118 42.86 8.16 66.51
CA THR A 118 43.54 7.96 65.22
C THR A 118 42.83 6.92 64.35
N LEU A 119 42.30 5.85 64.95
CA LEU A 119 41.49 4.86 64.23
C LEU A 119 40.20 5.49 63.71
N ILE A 120 39.46 6.24 64.53
CA ILE A 120 38.24 6.96 64.14
C ILE A 120 38.53 7.90 62.96
N ALA A 121 39.54 8.76 63.07
CA ALA A 121 39.92 9.67 61.99
C ALA A 121 40.27 8.91 60.68
N SER A 122 40.95 7.77 60.78
CA SER A 122 41.27 6.93 59.61
C SER A 122 40.04 6.28 58.98
N LEU A 123 39.06 5.87 59.79
CA LEU A 123 37.81 5.28 59.32
C LEU A 123 36.90 6.33 58.69
N GLU A 124 36.80 7.51 59.30
CA GLU A 124 36.09 8.67 58.75
C GLU A 124 36.67 9.10 57.40
N PHE A 125 38.00 9.13 57.28
CA PHE A 125 38.69 9.41 56.02
C PHE A 125 38.32 8.38 54.93
N LYS A 126 38.45 7.08 55.22
CA LYS A 126 38.07 6.00 54.29
C LYS A 126 36.59 6.03 53.90
N GLN A 127 35.72 6.33 54.85
CA GLN A 127 34.29 6.46 54.60
C GLN A 127 33.99 7.66 53.69
N ARG A 128 34.65 8.79 53.92
CA ARG A 128 34.54 9.99 53.08
C ARG A 128 35.05 9.75 51.66
N GLU A 129 36.18 9.07 51.49
CA GLU A 129 36.68 8.70 50.16
C GLU A 129 35.70 7.79 49.42
N LYS A 130 35.17 6.76 50.09
CA LYS A 130 34.18 5.85 49.50
C LYS A 130 32.89 6.59 49.13
N TYR A 131 32.44 7.53 49.98
CA TYR A 131 31.28 8.36 49.68
C TYR A 131 31.51 9.23 48.44
N LEU A 132 32.66 9.90 48.33
CA LEU A 132 33.01 10.72 47.17
C LEU A 132 33.10 9.89 45.88
N GLN A 133 33.70 8.70 45.94
CA GLN A 133 33.73 7.77 44.81
C GLN A 133 32.32 7.36 44.37
N ASN A 134 31.44 7.04 45.33
CA ASN A 134 30.05 6.71 45.03
C ASN A 134 29.31 7.89 44.40
N CYS A 135 29.47 9.12 44.92
CA CYS A 135 28.87 10.32 44.33
C CYS A 135 29.35 10.55 42.89
N ASN A 136 30.65 10.38 42.63
CA ASN A 136 31.20 10.49 41.28
C ASN A 136 30.65 9.41 40.35
N ARG A 137 30.53 8.17 40.84
CA ARG A 137 29.95 7.06 40.05
C ARG A 137 28.47 7.30 39.72
N ILE A 138 27.69 7.79 40.69
CA ILE A 138 26.28 8.17 40.47
C ILE A 138 26.19 9.27 39.41
N ARG A 139 27.05 10.29 39.47
CA ARG A 139 27.09 11.37 38.48
C ARG A 139 27.39 10.86 37.07
N GLN A 140 28.35 9.93 36.92
CA GLN A 140 28.65 9.31 35.63
C GLN A 140 27.45 8.52 35.08
N ILE A 141 26.81 7.71 35.93
CA ILE A 141 25.60 6.95 35.54
C ILE A 141 24.48 7.90 35.10
N GLN A 142 24.31 9.02 35.81
CA GLN A 142 23.32 10.04 35.45
C GLN A 142 23.58 10.61 34.06
N GLN A 143 24.83 10.97 33.76
CA GLN A 143 25.25 11.50 32.45
C GLN A 143 25.07 10.47 31.32
N GLU A 144 25.42 9.21 31.57
CA GLU A 144 25.22 8.13 30.59
C GLU A 144 23.72 7.91 30.32
N LYS A 145 22.88 7.97 31.36
CA LYS A 145 21.42 7.84 31.23
C LYS A 145 20.82 8.99 30.44
N GLU A 146 21.26 10.22 30.66
CA GLU A 146 20.82 11.40 29.89
C GLU A 146 21.18 11.26 28.40
N LYS A 147 22.43 10.88 28.09
CA LYS A 147 22.87 10.61 26.72
C LYS A 147 22.08 9.48 26.06
N LEU A 148 21.77 8.42 26.80
CA LEU A 148 20.98 7.31 26.28
C LEU A 148 19.53 7.73 26.00
N LEU A 149 18.95 8.61 26.83
CA LEU A 149 17.63 9.18 26.58
C LEU A 149 17.63 10.02 25.30
N GLU A 150 18.61 10.90 25.13
CA GLU A 150 18.78 11.74 23.92
C GLU A 150 18.98 10.89 22.66
N ASN A 151 19.78 9.83 22.75
CA ASN A 151 19.95 8.90 21.63
C ASN A 151 18.64 8.19 21.27
N ASN A 152 17.86 7.78 22.26
CA ASN A 152 16.56 7.14 22.02
C ASN A 152 15.56 8.09 21.38
N THR A 153 15.50 9.37 21.80
CA THR A 153 14.62 10.36 21.15
C THR A 153 15.04 10.58 19.71
N ASN A 154 16.34 10.74 19.44
CA ASN A 154 16.87 10.91 18.09
C ASN A 154 16.60 9.69 17.18
N LEU A 155 16.69 8.48 17.72
CA LEU A 155 16.37 7.25 17.00
C LEU A 155 14.88 7.18 16.65
N ASN A 156 14.00 7.53 17.60
CA ASN A 156 12.56 7.56 17.36
C ASN A 156 12.19 8.57 16.26
N GLU A 157 12.72 9.78 16.31
CA GLU A 157 12.48 10.79 15.27
C GLU A 157 12.95 10.33 13.89
N LYS A 158 14.11 9.66 13.82
CA LYS A 158 14.61 9.07 12.56
C LYS A 158 13.69 7.97 12.06
N GLN A 159 13.19 7.12 12.95
CA GLN A 159 12.25 6.06 12.59
C GLN A 159 10.92 6.63 12.06
N GLU A 160 10.40 7.68 12.68
CA GLU A 160 9.18 8.36 12.21
C GLU A 160 9.37 8.94 10.81
N LYS A 161 10.49 9.63 10.56
CA LYS A 161 10.82 10.17 9.22
C LYS A 161 10.97 9.07 8.18
N LEU A 162 11.60 7.93 8.54
CA LEU A 162 11.71 6.77 7.66
C LEU A 162 10.35 6.16 7.34
N ASN A 163 9.47 6.03 8.34
CA ASN A 163 8.12 5.52 8.15
C ASN A 163 7.29 6.43 7.22
N GLN A 164 7.36 7.76 7.41
CA GLN A 164 6.71 8.73 6.53
C GLN A 164 7.23 8.60 5.09
N ARG A 165 8.56 8.54 4.91
CA ARG A 165 9.18 8.36 3.59
C ARG A 165 8.75 7.05 2.94
N SER A 166 8.68 5.97 3.70
CA SER A 166 8.21 4.66 3.22
C SER A 166 6.76 4.73 2.74
N GLN A 167 5.87 5.37 3.50
CA GLN A 167 4.47 5.58 3.09
C GLN A 167 4.36 6.42 1.81
N THR A 168 5.13 7.51 1.70
CA THR A 168 5.18 8.31 0.47
C THR A 168 5.68 7.51 -0.72
N LEU A 169 6.71 6.69 -0.56
CA LEU A 169 7.23 5.83 -1.62
C LEU A 169 6.19 4.81 -2.07
N MET A 170 5.48 4.19 -1.14
CA MET A 170 4.40 3.25 -1.45
C MET A 170 3.27 3.92 -2.24
N GLN A 171 2.85 5.13 -1.84
CA GLN A 171 1.85 5.89 -2.61
C GLN A 171 2.32 6.22 -4.02
N LYS A 172 3.58 6.65 -4.19
CA LYS A 172 4.17 6.91 -5.51
C LYS A 172 4.23 5.65 -6.38
N GLN A 173 4.58 4.51 -5.79
CA GLN A 173 4.61 3.23 -6.49
C GLN A 173 3.23 2.83 -7.02
N VAL A 174 2.18 2.97 -6.20
CA VAL A 174 0.79 2.70 -6.64
C VAL A 174 0.36 3.61 -7.79
N ILE A 175 0.76 4.88 -7.76
CA ILE A 175 0.46 5.83 -8.85
C ILE A 175 1.19 5.42 -10.14
N LEU A 176 2.47 5.06 -10.06
CA LEU A 176 3.25 4.58 -11.19
C LEU A 176 2.65 3.33 -11.81
N GLU A 177 2.32 2.31 -11.00
CA GLU A 177 1.68 1.08 -11.50
C GLU A 177 0.35 1.34 -12.21
N LYS A 178 -0.43 2.32 -11.73
CA LYS A 178 -1.67 2.73 -12.40
C LYS A 178 -1.39 3.41 -13.74
N GLN A 179 -0.39 4.28 -13.80
CA GLN A 179 0.02 4.97 -15.02
C GLN A 179 0.57 4.00 -16.07
N GLU A 180 1.40 3.03 -15.68
CA GLU A 180 1.91 1.99 -16.56
C GLU A 180 0.77 1.16 -17.19
N LYS A 181 -0.21 0.74 -16.39
CA LYS A 181 -1.39 0.02 -16.90
C LYS A 181 -2.20 0.85 -17.89
N GLN A 182 -2.36 2.15 -17.61
CA GLN A 182 -3.06 3.06 -18.52
C GLN A 182 -2.31 3.22 -19.84
N MET A 183 -0.99 3.38 -19.81
CA MET A 183 -0.17 3.46 -21.03
C MET A 183 -0.23 2.16 -21.86
N GLN A 184 -0.18 1.01 -21.20
CA GLN A 184 -0.31 -0.29 -21.88
C GLN A 184 -1.67 -0.41 -22.59
N TYR A 185 -2.76 -0.04 -21.90
CA TYR A 185 -4.10 -0.05 -22.49
C TYR A 185 -4.21 0.88 -23.70
N GLN A 186 -3.71 2.12 -23.59
CA GLN A 186 -3.68 3.07 -24.70
C GLN A 186 -2.87 2.53 -25.89
N GLY A 187 -1.73 1.87 -25.63
CA GLY A 187 -0.93 1.20 -26.66
C GLY A 187 -1.72 0.12 -27.42
N LEU A 188 -2.49 -0.70 -26.70
CA LEU A 188 -3.37 -1.72 -27.31
C LEU A 188 -4.49 -1.09 -28.15
N CYS A 189 -5.12 -0.02 -27.66
CA CYS A 189 -6.15 0.71 -28.41
C CYS A 189 -5.59 1.28 -29.72
N ILE A 190 -4.41 1.91 -29.69
CA ILE A 190 -3.76 2.43 -30.90
C ILE A 190 -3.49 1.31 -31.90
N GLN A 191 -3.04 0.13 -31.44
CA GLN A 191 -2.79 -1.01 -32.31
C GLN A 191 -4.08 -1.52 -32.98
N GLN A 192 -5.18 -1.60 -32.22
CA GLN A 192 -6.50 -1.97 -32.76
C GLN A 192 -6.98 -0.94 -33.80
N ASN A 193 -6.88 0.35 -33.48
CA ASN A 193 -7.28 1.42 -34.40
C ASN A 193 -6.45 1.40 -35.70
N GLN A 194 -5.16 1.06 -35.63
CA GLN A 194 -4.32 0.90 -36.81
C GLN A 194 -4.76 -0.27 -37.69
N GLN A 195 -5.13 -1.41 -37.09
CA GLN A 195 -5.66 -2.55 -37.84
C GLN A 195 -7.01 -2.23 -38.49
N GLU A 196 -7.88 -1.52 -37.79
CA GLU A 196 -9.16 -1.06 -38.34
C GLU A 196 -8.94 -0.08 -39.49
N GLN A 197 -8.00 0.86 -39.34
CA GLN A 197 -7.64 1.78 -40.41
C GLN A 197 -7.19 1.02 -41.67
N GLN A 198 -6.33 0.00 -41.52
CA GLN A 198 -5.85 -0.80 -42.64
C GLN A 198 -6.98 -1.53 -43.35
N LYS A 199 -7.92 -2.15 -42.60
CA LYS A 199 -9.09 -2.81 -43.18
C LYS A 199 -9.99 -1.84 -43.95
N ASN A 200 -10.18 -0.63 -43.41
CA ASN A 200 -10.99 0.39 -44.07
C ASN A 200 -10.29 0.94 -45.32
N ASP A 201 -8.96 1.08 -45.30
CA ASP A 201 -8.15 1.44 -46.48
C ASP A 201 -8.32 0.38 -47.60
N GLU A 202 -8.27 -0.92 -47.26
CA GLU A 202 -8.50 -2.03 -48.19
C GLU A 202 -9.92 -2.00 -48.78
N LEU A 203 -10.95 -1.89 -47.94
CA LEU A 203 -12.35 -1.83 -48.37
C LEU A 203 -12.63 -0.65 -49.32
N LEU A 204 -12.05 0.52 -49.03
CA LEU A 204 -12.21 1.69 -49.89
C LEU A 204 -11.56 1.53 -51.26
N ASN A 205 -10.44 0.80 -51.33
CA ASN A 205 -9.82 0.47 -52.62
C ASN A 205 -10.71 -0.48 -53.43
N GLU A 206 -11.25 -1.54 -52.81
CA GLU A 206 -12.17 -2.47 -53.48
C GLU A 206 -13.42 -1.74 -54.01
N ARG A 207 -14.00 -0.84 -53.22
CA ARG A 207 -15.16 -0.03 -53.66
C ARG A 207 -14.79 0.91 -54.81
N ARG A 208 -13.57 1.47 -54.81
CA ARG A 208 -13.09 2.32 -55.91
C ARG A 208 -12.97 1.52 -57.21
N GLU A 209 -12.36 0.34 -57.17
CA GLU A 209 -12.23 -0.55 -58.33
C GLU A 209 -13.61 -0.95 -58.87
N HIS A 210 -14.54 -1.30 -57.98
CA HIS A 210 -15.92 -1.61 -58.37
C HIS A 210 -16.61 -0.43 -59.06
N MET A 211 -16.42 0.80 -58.54
CA MET A 211 -16.96 2.02 -59.13
C MET A 211 -16.37 2.34 -60.51
N GLU A 212 -15.07 2.12 -60.69
CA GLU A 212 -14.41 2.25 -61.99
C GLU A 212 -14.99 1.24 -62.99
N GLY A 213 -15.21 -0.01 -62.57
CA GLY A 213 -15.88 -1.04 -63.37
C GLY A 213 -17.31 -0.67 -63.78
N LEU A 214 -18.11 -0.12 -62.85
CA LEU A 214 -19.46 0.38 -63.17
C LEU A 214 -19.43 1.56 -64.15
N GLN A 215 -18.48 2.48 -64.01
CA GLN A 215 -18.32 3.62 -64.92
C GLN A 215 -17.98 3.15 -66.34
N MET A 216 -17.10 2.15 -66.50
CA MET A 216 -16.80 1.58 -67.81
C MET A 216 -18.04 0.97 -68.47
N LYS A 217 -18.81 0.15 -67.72
CA LYS A 217 -20.06 -0.43 -68.22
C LYS A 217 -21.06 0.63 -68.63
N LEU A 218 -21.21 1.70 -67.85
CA LEU A 218 -22.07 2.83 -68.22
C LEU A 218 -21.62 3.45 -69.56
N ASN A 219 -20.32 3.70 -69.70
CA ASN A 219 -19.77 4.29 -70.94
C ASN A 219 -20.01 3.38 -72.15
N GLU A 220 -19.90 2.06 -71.99
CA GLU A 220 -20.24 1.08 -73.04
C GLU A 220 -21.73 1.12 -73.39
N PHE A 221 -22.62 1.12 -72.40
CA PHE A 221 -24.08 1.21 -72.61
C PHE A 221 -24.48 2.50 -73.33
N VAL A 222 -23.95 3.65 -72.90
CA VAL A 222 -24.18 4.95 -73.56
C VAL A 222 -23.72 4.89 -75.03
N SER A 223 -22.55 4.31 -75.28
CA SER A 223 -22.01 4.17 -76.65
C SER A 223 -22.91 3.28 -77.52
N GLN A 224 -23.40 2.16 -76.98
CA GLN A 224 -24.33 1.27 -77.68
C GLN A 224 -25.65 1.98 -78.01
N LEU A 225 -26.19 2.76 -77.08
CA LEU A 225 -27.42 3.53 -77.26
C LEU A 225 -27.29 4.62 -78.32
N LEU A 226 -26.18 5.35 -78.33
CA LEU A 226 -25.89 6.34 -79.38
C LEU A 226 -25.85 5.68 -80.77
N ASN A 227 -25.25 4.49 -80.88
CA ASN A 227 -25.23 3.72 -82.12
C ASN A 227 -26.64 3.24 -82.54
N LEU A 228 -27.45 2.77 -81.58
CA LEU A 228 -28.83 2.36 -81.81
C LEU A 228 -29.71 3.54 -82.26
N ALA A 229 -29.60 4.70 -81.61
CA ALA A 229 -30.32 5.91 -81.96
C ALA A 229 -29.98 6.41 -83.37
N ASN A 230 -28.75 6.22 -83.82
CA ASN A 230 -28.30 6.56 -85.17
C ASN A 230 -28.76 5.55 -86.24
N SER A 231 -29.15 4.33 -85.85
CA SER A 231 -29.67 3.33 -86.77
C SER A 231 -31.17 3.56 -87.04
N LYS A 232 -31.53 3.94 -88.28
CA LYS A 232 -32.88 4.38 -88.68
C LYS A 232 -34.00 3.32 -88.60
N ASN A 233 -33.77 2.15 -88.03
CA ASN A 233 -34.72 1.05 -88.05
C ASN A 233 -35.31 0.75 -86.66
N LYS A 234 -36.53 1.26 -86.43
CA LYS A 234 -37.56 0.78 -85.48
C LYS A 234 -37.08 0.22 -84.14
N VAL A 235 -36.73 1.10 -83.20
CA VAL A 235 -36.60 0.75 -81.77
C VAL A 235 -37.36 1.77 -80.90
N GLU A 236 -38.48 2.30 -81.38
CA GLU A 236 -39.29 3.32 -80.69
C GLU A 236 -39.73 2.91 -79.27
N ASN A 237 -39.95 1.61 -79.05
CA ASN A 237 -40.44 1.09 -77.77
C ASN A 237 -39.33 0.64 -76.79
N GLN A 238 -38.09 0.40 -77.24
CA GLN A 238 -37.00 -0.01 -76.32
C GLN A 238 -36.06 1.16 -75.95
N LEU A 239 -35.98 2.23 -76.76
CA LEU A 239 -35.18 3.41 -76.41
C LEU A 239 -35.60 4.05 -75.07
N PRO A 240 -36.91 4.28 -74.78
CA PRO A 240 -37.33 4.89 -73.51
C PRO A 240 -36.91 4.06 -72.30
N ILE A 241 -37.11 2.73 -72.37
CA ILE A 241 -36.74 1.80 -71.29
C ILE A 241 -35.22 1.77 -71.07
N GLN A 242 -34.44 1.87 -72.14
CA GLN A 242 -32.98 1.93 -72.05
C GLN A 242 -32.49 3.29 -71.52
N PHE A 243 -33.18 4.39 -71.82
CA PHE A 243 -32.91 5.70 -71.20
C PHE A 243 -33.22 5.68 -69.70
N ASP A 244 -34.36 5.12 -69.28
CA ASP A 244 -34.71 4.98 -67.86
C ASP A 244 -33.66 4.13 -67.11
N ALA A 245 -33.18 3.04 -67.72
CA ALA A 245 -32.13 2.20 -67.14
C ALA A 245 -30.79 2.95 -67.00
N ILE A 246 -30.43 3.79 -67.98
CA ILE A 246 -29.25 4.66 -67.89
C ILE A 246 -29.43 5.70 -66.80
N GLU A 247 -30.59 6.35 -66.71
CA GLU A 247 -30.85 7.38 -65.70
C GLU A 247 -30.75 6.78 -64.29
N PHE A 248 -31.29 5.58 -64.09
CA PHE A 248 -31.13 4.82 -62.85
C PHE A 248 -29.65 4.53 -62.54
N LEU A 249 -28.89 4.02 -63.50
CA LEU A 249 -27.45 3.74 -63.34
C LEU A 249 -26.65 5.01 -63.01
N ILE A 250 -26.96 6.14 -63.66
CA ILE A 250 -26.33 7.43 -63.37
C ILE A 250 -26.64 7.86 -61.93
N GLN A 251 -27.90 7.82 -61.52
CA GLN A 251 -28.28 8.18 -60.15
C GLN A 251 -27.63 7.26 -59.11
N TYR A 252 -27.56 5.95 -59.38
CA TYR A 252 -26.87 4.99 -58.53
C TYR A 252 -25.37 5.32 -58.39
N ILE A 253 -24.67 5.56 -59.51
CA ILE A 253 -23.25 5.93 -59.52
C ILE A 253 -23.01 7.24 -58.77
N LEU A 254 -23.87 8.25 -58.93
CA LEU A 254 -23.76 9.52 -58.21
C LEU A 254 -23.93 9.33 -56.70
N LYS A 255 -24.89 8.50 -56.28
CA LYS A 255 -25.10 8.16 -54.86
C LYS A 255 -23.90 7.43 -54.28
N GLU A 256 -23.40 6.40 -54.95
CA GLU A 256 -22.22 5.64 -54.50
C GLU A 256 -20.97 6.51 -54.44
N ARG A 257 -20.75 7.43 -55.40
CA ARG A 257 -19.66 8.42 -55.33
C ARG A 257 -19.77 9.32 -54.11
N SER A 258 -20.97 9.79 -53.79
CA SER A 258 -21.20 10.64 -52.62
C SER A 258 -20.88 9.89 -51.32
N ILE A 259 -21.31 8.64 -51.19
CA ILE A 259 -20.99 7.78 -50.04
C ILE A 259 -19.48 7.59 -49.94
N LEU A 260 -18.81 7.21 -51.02
CA LEU A 260 -17.37 6.96 -51.05
C LEU A 260 -16.56 8.22 -50.69
N GLN A 261 -17.00 9.41 -51.13
CA GLN A 261 -16.37 10.67 -50.72
C GLN A 261 -16.52 10.92 -49.22
N SER A 262 -17.70 10.68 -48.65
CA SER A 262 -17.94 10.85 -47.22
C SER A 262 -17.10 9.88 -46.36
N GLU A 263 -17.01 8.61 -46.78
CA GLU A 263 -16.20 7.59 -46.12
C GLU A 263 -14.70 7.92 -46.19
N GLN A 264 -14.22 8.44 -47.33
CA GLN A 264 -12.83 8.90 -47.45
C GLN A 264 -12.53 10.09 -46.52
N GLN A 265 -13.45 11.04 -46.37
CA GLN A 265 -13.29 12.16 -45.45
C GLN A 265 -13.24 11.69 -44.00
N TYR A 266 -14.15 10.77 -43.62
CA TYR A 266 -14.15 10.14 -42.31
C TYR A 266 -12.81 9.45 -42.04
N LEU A 267 -12.32 8.64 -42.98
CA LEU A 267 -11.07 7.91 -42.80
C LEU A 267 -9.85 8.84 -42.65
N ARG A 268 -9.80 9.94 -43.40
CA ARG A 268 -8.74 10.96 -43.23
C ARG A 268 -8.74 11.54 -41.82
N LYS A 269 -9.93 11.83 -41.29
CA LYS A 269 -10.07 12.34 -39.92
C LYS A 269 -9.66 11.28 -38.90
N PHE A 270 -10.16 10.06 -39.05
CA PHE A 270 -9.80 8.92 -38.18
C PHE A 270 -8.29 8.68 -38.16
N LYS A 271 -7.63 8.67 -39.32
CA LYS A 271 -6.17 8.55 -39.43
C LYS A 271 -5.43 9.66 -38.68
N GLN A 272 -5.92 10.90 -38.77
CA GLN A 272 -5.34 12.02 -38.03
C GLN A 272 -5.53 11.85 -36.51
N ASP A 273 -6.69 11.38 -36.08
CA ASP A 273 -6.99 11.12 -34.68
C ASP A 273 -6.07 10.03 -34.11
N VAL A 274 -5.86 8.93 -34.85
CA VAL A 274 -4.91 7.86 -34.48
C VAL A 274 -3.47 8.37 -34.40
N LEU A 275 -3.05 9.25 -35.33
CA LEU A 275 -1.72 9.86 -35.28
C LEU A 275 -1.54 10.78 -34.07
N ASN A 276 -2.56 11.58 -33.75
CA ASN A 276 -2.54 12.45 -32.58
C ASN A 276 -2.48 11.64 -31.28
N GLU A 277 -3.28 10.57 -31.18
CA GLU A 277 -3.28 9.66 -30.04
C GLU A 277 -1.92 8.96 -29.87
N LYS A 278 -1.32 8.50 -30.98
CA LYS A 278 0.03 7.93 -30.98
C LYS A 278 1.09 8.91 -30.50
N LYS A 279 1.01 10.18 -30.95
CA LYS A 279 1.92 11.23 -30.50
C LYS A 279 1.78 11.48 -29.00
N HIS A 280 0.55 11.56 -28.50
CA HIS A 280 0.29 11.75 -27.07
C HIS A 280 0.88 10.60 -26.23
N VAL A 281 0.72 9.34 -26.66
CA VAL A 281 1.29 8.19 -25.95
C VAL A 281 2.83 8.21 -25.96
N LEU A 282 3.46 8.65 -27.05
CA LEU A 282 4.91 8.84 -27.08
C LEU A 282 5.39 9.93 -26.12
N GLU A 283 4.70 11.07 -26.08
CA GLU A 283 5.01 12.16 -25.15
C GLU A 283 4.87 11.72 -23.68
N LEU A 284 3.84 10.92 -23.37
CA LEU A 284 3.70 10.32 -22.04
C LEU A 284 4.88 9.39 -21.74
N LYS A 285 5.25 8.52 -22.68
CA LYS A 285 6.37 7.60 -22.50
C LYS A 285 7.69 8.32 -22.21
N ASP A 286 7.95 9.43 -22.90
CA ASP A 286 9.16 10.24 -22.70
C ASP A 286 9.18 10.94 -21.34
N GLN A 287 8.02 11.27 -20.76
CA GLN A 287 7.92 11.83 -19.41
C GLN A 287 8.18 10.80 -18.30
N PHE A 288 8.01 9.52 -18.60
CA PHE A 288 8.17 8.41 -17.65
C PHE A 288 9.47 7.60 -17.84
N SER A 289 10.30 7.94 -18.85
CA SER A 289 11.62 7.33 -19.10
C SER A 289 12.75 8.14 -18.47
#